data_AF-A0A2G6JK88-F1
#
_entry.id   AF-A0A2G6JK88-F1
#
_cell.length_a   1.000
_cell.length_b   1.000
_cell.length_c   1.000
_cell.angle_alpha   90.00
_cell.angle_beta   90.00
_cell.angle_gamma   90.00
#
_symmetry.space_group_name_H-M   'P 1'
#
loop_
_entity.id
_entity.type
_entity.pdbx_description
1 polymer ?
#
loop_
_entity_poly.entity_id
_entity_poly.type
_entity_poly.pdbx_seq_one_letter_code
_entity_poly.pdbx_strand_id
1 'polypeptide(L)'
;MKRIVNVIALTGLLAIANGAFAASWYKVEVVVFASNSSQALADEYWPHIEDIPEKSRATNLGSTGTGAYQKLAPSSLSLKQAKNALRAKGENRILFHSAWLQPIVKTQNPRPVRIQGGEILDNGMHELEGYIAVGRGRYLHFRPDLYLSRRLNAEESALLKSTPHSDPVANETPAQLSMQNSSTARPTVNAIQLPDILTVNLNQARRMRSKELHYIDHPLMGILVEIKPVK
;
A
#
# COMPACT_ATOMS: atom_id res chain seq x y z
N MET A 1 28.25 -78.50 3.57
CA MET A 1 28.24 -77.09 4.05
C MET A 1 27.66 -76.20 2.97
N LYS A 2 26.37 -75.85 3.04
CA LYS A 2 25.75 -74.84 2.15
C LYS A 2 24.94 -73.90 3.05
N ARG A 3 25.40 -72.64 3.17
CA ARG A 3 24.74 -71.61 3.98
C ARG A 3 23.67 -70.94 3.11
N ILE A 4 22.42 -71.00 3.57
CA ILE A 4 21.29 -70.26 3.04
C ILE A 4 21.35 -68.86 3.66
N VAL A 5 21.39 -67.82 2.84
CA VAL A 5 21.22 -66.43 3.28
C VAL A 5 19.85 -65.98 2.81
N ASN A 6 18.91 -65.86 3.76
CA ASN A 6 17.63 -65.18 3.54
C ASN A 6 17.87 -63.68 3.65
N VAL A 7 17.71 -62.97 2.55
CA VAL A 7 17.67 -61.50 2.54
C VAL A 7 16.20 -61.10 2.66
N ILE A 8 15.80 -60.62 3.84
CA ILE A 8 14.50 -59.98 4.06
C ILE A 8 14.67 -58.51 3.69
N ALA A 9 14.13 -58.11 2.53
CA ALA A 9 14.03 -56.70 2.14
C ALA A 9 12.82 -56.08 2.85
N LEU A 10 13.08 -55.21 3.83
CA LEU A 10 12.04 -54.45 4.52
C LEU A 10 11.85 -53.10 3.80
N THR A 11 10.88 -53.04 2.89
CA THR A 11 10.53 -51.80 2.17
C THR A 11 9.65 -50.93 3.06
N GLY A 12 10.24 -49.92 3.71
CA GLY A 12 9.51 -48.92 4.49
C GLY A 12 8.76 -47.95 3.57
N LEU A 13 7.42 -48.02 3.59
CA LEU A 13 6.56 -47.09 2.87
C LEU A 13 6.54 -45.74 3.60
N LEU A 14 7.31 -44.77 3.09
CA LEU A 14 7.34 -43.41 3.62
C LEU A 14 6.07 -42.67 3.19
N ALA A 15 5.05 -42.67 4.06
CA ALA A 15 3.85 -41.86 3.86
C ALA A 15 4.21 -40.37 4.04
N ILE A 16 4.42 -39.66 2.92
CA ILE A 16 4.51 -38.20 2.94
C ILE A 16 3.10 -37.68 3.26
N ALA A 17 2.88 -37.33 4.53
CA ALA A 17 1.66 -36.65 4.95
C ALA A 17 1.64 -35.25 4.32
N ASN A 18 0.97 -35.13 3.17
CA ASN A 18 0.58 -33.83 2.62
C ASN A 18 -0.40 -33.18 3.60
N GLY A 19 0.12 -32.35 4.50
CA GLY A 19 -0.69 -31.48 5.33
C GLY A 19 -1.41 -30.46 4.44
N ALA A 20 -2.60 -30.80 3.96
CA ALA A 20 -3.49 -29.85 3.30
C ALA A 20 -3.89 -28.79 4.34
N PHE A 21 -3.23 -27.63 4.31
CA PHE A 21 -3.64 -26.49 5.14
C PHE A 21 -5.03 -26.04 4.65
N ALA A 22 -6.08 -26.37 5.40
CA ALA A 22 -7.42 -25.92 5.09
C ALA A 22 -7.46 -24.38 5.02
N ALA A 23 -7.85 -23.84 3.87
CA ALA A 23 -8.10 -22.42 3.70
C ALA A 23 -9.41 -22.06 4.40
N SER A 24 -9.42 -21.00 5.19
CA SER A 24 -10.65 -20.45 5.75
C SER A 24 -11.04 -19.21 4.95
N TRP A 25 -12.32 -19.09 4.62
CA TRP A 25 -12.84 -17.95 3.88
C TRP A 25 -13.07 -16.76 4.81
N TYR A 26 -12.66 -15.59 4.35
CA TYR A 26 -12.87 -14.33 5.06
C TYR A 26 -13.49 -13.28 4.14
N LYS A 27 -14.40 -12.49 4.70
CA LYS A 27 -14.75 -11.17 4.20
C LYS A 27 -13.69 -10.18 4.68
N VAL A 28 -13.04 -9.52 3.74
CA VAL A 28 -12.19 -8.35 4.01
C VAL A 28 -12.94 -7.13 3.52
N GLU A 29 -13.14 -6.14 4.39
CA GLU A 29 -13.78 -4.88 4.06
C GLU A 29 -12.86 -3.72 4.41
N VAL A 30 -12.70 -2.80 3.46
CA VAL A 30 -11.75 -1.69 3.56
C VAL A 30 -12.43 -0.40 3.12
N VAL A 31 -12.20 0.66 3.89
CA VAL A 31 -12.42 2.05 3.49
C VAL A 31 -11.06 2.74 3.48
N VAL A 32 -10.68 3.34 2.35
CA VAL A 32 -9.50 4.21 2.24
C VAL A 32 -9.98 5.63 2.00
N PHE A 33 -9.36 6.59 2.68
CA PHE A 33 -9.69 7.99 2.58
C PHE A 33 -8.44 8.87 2.60
N ALA A 34 -8.50 10.03 1.93
CA ALA A 34 -7.50 11.08 2.03
C ALA A 34 -7.88 12.07 3.15
N SER A 35 -6.88 12.62 3.80
CA SER A 35 -6.98 13.80 4.65
C SER A 35 -6.82 15.05 3.80
N ASN A 36 -7.67 16.05 4.00
CA ASN A 36 -7.59 17.34 3.31
C ASN A 36 -6.70 18.36 4.05
N SER A 37 -5.99 17.95 5.10
CA SER A 37 -5.16 18.87 5.89
C SER A 37 -3.80 19.14 5.21
N SER A 38 -3.57 20.40 4.84
CA SER A 38 -2.27 20.86 4.34
C SER A 38 -1.21 20.97 5.45
N GLN A 39 -1.60 20.96 6.73
CA GLN A 39 -0.64 21.03 7.86
C GLN A 39 0.31 19.85 7.87
N ALA A 40 -0.22 18.66 7.58
CA ALA A 40 0.56 17.42 7.52
C ALA A 40 1.71 17.47 6.49
N LEU A 41 1.66 18.36 5.50
CA LEU A 41 2.71 18.49 4.48
C LEU A 41 3.96 19.16 5.02
N ALA A 42 3.81 20.10 5.94
CA ALA A 42 4.91 20.88 6.49
C ALA A 42 5.67 20.12 7.60
N ASP A 43 5.01 19.17 8.25
CA ASP A 43 5.53 18.48 9.43
C ASP A 43 6.29 17.19 9.11
N GLU A 44 6.31 16.78 7.83
CA GLU A 44 6.85 15.49 7.38
C GLU A 44 7.77 15.64 6.19
N TYR A 45 8.75 14.74 6.08
CA TYR A 45 9.59 14.62 4.89
C TYR A 45 8.97 13.61 3.92
N TRP A 46 8.74 14.05 2.69
CA TRP A 46 8.11 13.23 1.66
C TRP A 46 9.14 12.75 0.62
N PRO A 47 9.39 11.44 0.51
CA PRO A 47 10.28 10.93 -0.52
C PRO A 47 9.67 11.16 -1.91
N HIS A 48 10.50 11.46 -2.90
CA HIS A 48 10.07 11.51 -4.30
C HIS A 48 9.81 10.09 -4.80
N ILE A 49 8.55 9.78 -5.13
CA ILE A 49 8.14 8.49 -5.69
C ILE A 49 7.79 8.73 -7.17
N GLU A 50 8.65 8.27 -8.06
CA GLU A 50 8.45 8.41 -9.51
C GLU A 50 7.48 7.38 -10.05
N ASP A 51 7.65 6.12 -9.62
CA ASP A 51 6.89 4.99 -10.12
C ASP A 51 6.35 4.11 -8.99
N ILE A 52 5.17 3.54 -9.22
CA ILE A 52 4.54 2.57 -8.33
C ILE A 52 4.96 1.16 -8.77
N PRO A 53 5.66 0.37 -7.92
CA PRO A 53 6.12 -0.95 -8.31
C PRO A 53 4.97 -1.92 -8.61
N GLU A 54 4.97 -2.50 -9.80
CA GLU A 54 4.03 -3.55 -10.18
C GLU A 54 4.31 -4.86 -9.43
N LYS A 55 3.25 -5.52 -8.92
CA LYS A 55 3.37 -6.81 -8.23
C LYS A 55 2.91 -7.94 -9.14
N SER A 56 3.85 -8.73 -9.65
CA SER A 56 3.59 -9.82 -10.61
C SER A 56 2.53 -10.85 -10.18
N ARG A 57 2.36 -11.08 -8.87
CA ARG A 57 1.35 -11.99 -8.32
C ARG A 57 0.03 -11.30 -7.95
N ALA A 58 -0.14 -10.02 -8.27
CA ALA A 58 -1.35 -9.29 -7.94
C ALA A 58 -2.58 -9.92 -8.59
N THR A 59 -3.72 -9.78 -7.94
CA THR A 59 -5.03 -10.11 -8.49
C THR A 59 -5.92 -8.89 -8.44
N ASN A 60 -6.77 -8.75 -9.44
CA ASN A 60 -7.87 -7.79 -9.38
C ASN A 60 -9.01 -8.39 -8.54
N LEU A 61 -9.86 -7.51 -8.01
CA LEU A 61 -11.13 -7.94 -7.43
C LEU A 61 -12.04 -8.45 -8.55
N GLY A 62 -12.54 -9.67 -8.40
CA GLY A 62 -13.47 -10.27 -9.36
C GLY A 62 -14.82 -9.56 -9.37
N SER A 63 -15.59 -9.74 -10.44
CA SER A 63 -16.98 -9.29 -10.51
C SER A 63 -17.85 -10.03 -9.48
N THR A 64 -19.02 -9.46 -9.17
CA THR A 64 -20.00 -10.09 -8.28
C THR A 64 -20.49 -11.41 -8.91
N GLY A 65 -20.21 -12.56 -8.31
CA GLY A 65 -20.65 -13.84 -8.87
C GLY A 65 -20.17 -15.05 -8.09
N THR A 66 -18.90 -15.44 -8.21
CA THR A 66 -18.34 -16.63 -7.55
C THR A 66 -16.80 -16.63 -7.60
N GLY A 67 -16.13 -17.06 -6.54
CA GLY A 67 -14.69 -17.35 -6.53
C GLY A 67 -13.86 -16.62 -5.47
N ALA A 68 -12.55 -16.89 -5.46
CA ALA A 68 -11.61 -16.15 -4.61
C ALA A 68 -11.48 -14.70 -5.09
N TYR A 69 -11.28 -13.76 -4.16
CA TYR A 69 -11.20 -12.33 -4.44
C TYR A 69 -12.49 -11.72 -5.03
N GLN A 70 -13.63 -12.36 -4.79
CA GLN A 70 -14.94 -11.91 -5.25
C GLN A 70 -15.35 -10.62 -4.55
N LYS A 71 -15.55 -9.54 -5.30
CA LYS A 71 -16.12 -8.29 -4.79
C LYS A 71 -17.56 -8.52 -4.32
N LEU A 72 -17.91 -7.95 -3.18
CA LEU A 72 -19.25 -8.03 -2.60
C LEU A 72 -20.10 -6.81 -2.99
N ALA A 73 -21.41 -7.03 -3.04
CA ALA A 73 -22.38 -5.98 -3.34
C ALA A 73 -22.40 -4.91 -2.23
N PRO A 74 -22.79 -3.65 -2.55
CA PRO A 74 -22.90 -2.58 -1.55
C PRO A 74 -23.80 -2.92 -0.36
N SER A 75 -24.81 -3.79 -0.52
CA SER A 75 -25.67 -4.26 0.56
C SER A 75 -24.91 -5.04 1.64
N SER A 76 -23.81 -5.72 1.30
CA SER A 76 -23.00 -6.54 2.21
C SER A 76 -21.92 -5.77 2.99
N LEU A 77 -21.79 -4.46 2.74
CA LEU A 77 -20.80 -3.60 3.39
C LEU A 77 -21.25 -3.24 4.83
N SER A 78 -20.43 -3.58 5.83
CA SER A 78 -20.66 -3.27 7.25
C SER A 78 -20.09 -1.92 7.68
N LEU A 79 -19.13 -1.34 6.95
CA LEU A 79 -18.44 -0.11 7.35
C LEU A 79 -19.14 1.18 6.88
N LYS A 80 -20.41 1.09 6.45
CA LYS A 80 -21.18 2.25 5.97
C LYS A 80 -21.29 3.36 7.00
N GLN A 81 -21.58 3.00 8.25
CA GLN A 81 -21.72 3.97 9.34
C GLN A 81 -20.40 4.67 9.64
N ALA A 82 -19.30 3.92 9.74
CA ALA A 82 -17.97 4.48 9.98
C ALA A 82 -17.54 5.41 8.82
N LYS A 83 -17.76 5.01 7.57
CA LYS A 83 -17.55 5.87 6.40
C LYS A 83 -18.37 7.16 6.48
N ASN A 84 -19.65 7.07 6.82
CA ASN A 84 -20.52 8.24 6.90
C ASN A 84 -20.07 9.20 8.02
N ALA A 85 -19.62 8.67 9.16
CA ALA A 85 -19.05 9.46 10.24
C ALA A 85 -17.76 10.18 9.80
N LEU A 86 -16.88 9.53 9.02
CA LEU A 86 -15.69 10.17 8.44
C LEU A 86 -16.07 11.33 7.50
N ARG A 87 -17.07 11.11 6.63
CA ARG A 87 -17.55 12.15 5.70
C ARG A 87 -18.18 13.34 6.43
N ALA A 88 -18.92 13.09 7.51
CA ALA A 88 -19.61 14.13 8.26
C ALA A 88 -18.66 15.15 8.89
N LYS A 89 -17.40 14.77 9.16
CA LYS A 89 -16.37 15.69 9.66
C LYS A 89 -15.86 16.69 8.62
N GLY A 90 -16.05 16.43 7.32
CA GLY A 90 -15.57 17.31 6.23
C GLY A 90 -14.06 17.28 5.96
N GLU A 91 -13.26 16.80 6.91
CA GLU A 91 -11.79 16.71 6.80
C GLU A 91 -11.30 15.55 5.91
N ASN A 92 -12.18 14.58 5.63
CA ASN A 92 -11.81 13.33 4.97
C ASN A 92 -12.58 13.10 3.68
N ARG A 93 -11.86 12.70 2.62
CA ARG A 93 -12.45 12.32 1.33
C ARG A 93 -12.28 10.83 1.09
N ILE A 94 -13.40 10.12 0.89
CA ILE A 94 -13.38 8.67 0.65
C ILE A 94 -12.88 8.39 -0.76
N LEU A 95 -11.79 7.64 -0.87
CA LEU A 95 -11.18 7.23 -2.15
C LEU A 95 -11.65 5.83 -2.57
N PHE A 96 -11.86 4.96 -1.59
CA PHE A 96 -12.23 3.56 -1.83
C PHE A 96 -13.11 3.03 -0.71
N HIS A 97 -14.18 2.31 -1.05
CA HIS A 97 -14.95 1.49 -0.09
C HIS A 97 -15.39 0.20 -0.77
N SER A 98 -14.82 -0.92 -0.35
CA SER A 98 -15.21 -2.22 -0.88
C SER A 98 -15.05 -3.34 0.14
N ALA A 99 -15.78 -4.43 -0.09
CA ALA A 99 -15.55 -5.69 0.59
C ALA A 99 -15.42 -6.80 -0.45
N TRP A 100 -14.64 -7.82 -0.12
CA TRP A 100 -14.47 -9.00 -0.96
C TRP A 100 -14.28 -10.26 -0.12
N LEU A 101 -14.53 -11.41 -0.74
CA LEU A 101 -14.25 -12.72 -0.15
C LEU A 101 -12.91 -13.23 -0.64
N GLN A 102 -12.09 -13.77 0.27
CA GLN A 102 -10.88 -14.48 -0.11
C GLN A 102 -10.58 -15.66 0.83
N PRO A 103 -9.99 -16.74 0.31
CA PRO A 103 -9.40 -17.77 1.15
C PRO A 103 -8.11 -17.24 1.80
N ILE A 104 -8.00 -17.38 3.12
CA ILE A 104 -6.78 -17.03 3.85
C ILE A 104 -6.13 -18.31 4.37
N VAL A 105 -4.93 -18.57 3.86
CA VAL A 105 -4.07 -19.70 4.25
C VAL A 105 -2.94 -19.23 5.17
N LYS A 106 -2.28 -20.18 5.84
CA LYS A 106 -1.06 -19.88 6.59
C LYS A 106 0.07 -19.62 5.59
N THR A 107 0.53 -18.38 5.50
CA THR A 107 1.58 -17.98 4.53
C THR A 107 2.30 -16.71 4.98
N GLN A 108 3.59 -16.62 4.68
CA GLN A 108 4.36 -15.40 4.84
C GLN A 108 4.30 -14.48 3.61
N ASN A 109 3.83 -14.99 2.47
CA ASN A 109 3.78 -14.26 1.21
C ASN A 109 2.35 -14.26 0.62
N PRO A 110 1.38 -13.61 1.29
CA PRO A 110 0.01 -13.54 0.82
C PRO A 110 -0.08 -12.94 -0.59
N ARG A 111 -1.13 -13.30 -1.33
CA ARG A 111 -1.37 -12.76 -2.67
C ARG A 111 -1.89 -11.32 -2.54
N PRO A 112 -1.26 -10.33 -3.22
CA PRO A 112 -1.73 -8.95 -3.20
C PRO A 112 -2.98 -8.78 -4.05
N VAL A 113 -3.90 -7.94 -3.59
CA VAL A 113 -5.09 -7.48 -4.32
C VAL A 113 -4.84 -6.07 -4.79
N ARG A 114 -4.99 -5.79 -6.09
CA ARG A 114 -4.85 -4.45 -6.66
C ARG A 114 -6.00 -3.56 -6.16
N ILE A 115 -5.65 -2.36 -5.71
CA ILE A 115 -6.58 -1.35 -5.19
C ILE A 115 -6.40 -0.09 -6.02
N GLN A 116 -7.50 0.36 -6.61
CA GLN A 116 -7.58 1.59 -7.38
C GLN A 116 -8.83 2.34 -6.96
N GLY A 117 -8.72 3.67 -6.81
CA GLY A 117 -9.83 4.50 -6.36
C GLY A 117 -9.53 5.99 -6.42
N GLY A 118 -10.51 6.79 -6.02
CA GLY A 118 -10.45 8.24 -6.19
C GLY A 118 -10.60 8.68 -7.65
N GLU A 119 -10.20 9.91 -7.91
CA GLU A 119 -10.24 10.53 -9.24
C GLU A 119 -9.10 10.02 -10.13
N ILE A 120 -9.26 10.17 -11.44
CA ILE A 120 -8.17 9.97 -12.39
C ILE A 120 -7.49 11.32 -12.58
N LEU A 121 -6.18 11.35 -12.38
CA LEU A 121 -5.33 12.53 -12.53
C LEU A 121 -4.93 12.75 -13.99
N ASP A 122 -4.34 13.89 -14.29
CA ASP A 122 -4.01 14.31 -15.67
C ASP A 122 -2.96 13.40 -16.33
N ASN A 123 -2.19 12.69 -15.51
CA ASN A 123 -1.24 11.65 -15.95
C ASN A 123 -1.90 10.28 -16.21
N GLY A 124 -3.24 10.19 -16.10
CA GLY A 124 -4.00 8.96 -16.31
C GLY A 124 -3.99 7.98 -15.13
N MET A 125 -3.29 8.29 -14.04
CA MET A 125 -3.25 7.45 -12.84
C MET A 125 -4.44 7.74 -11.91
N HIS A 126 -4.87 6.74 -11.14
CA HIS A 126 -5.81 6.97 -10.05
C HIS A 126 -5.11 7.68 -8.88
N GLU A 127 -5.87 8.52 -8.15
CA GLU A 127 -5.39 9.12 -6.89
C GLU A 127 -4.96 8.07 -5.88
N LEU A 128 -5.69 6.95 -5.79
CA LEU A 128 -5.30 5.81 -4.97
C LEU A 128 -4.90 4.65 -5.86
N GLU A 129 -3.68 4.17 -5.68
CA GLU A 129 -3.12 3.00 -6.37
C GLU A 129 -2.43 2.07 -5.36
N GLY A 130 -2.10 0.86 -5.80
CA GLY A 130 -1.28 -0.08 -5.04
C GLY A 130 -2.02 -1.36 -4.64
N TYR A 131 -1.66 -1.90 -3.48
CA TYR A 131 -2.00 -3.28 -3.14
C TYR A 131 -2.37 -3.48 -1.67
N ILE A 132 -3.29 -4.40 -1.43
CA ILE A 132 -3.58 -4.93 -0.10
C ILE A 132 -3.36 -6.43 -0.12
N ALA A 133 -2.55 -6.94 0.80
CA ALA A 133 -2.39 -8.38 1.01
C ALA A 133 -2.84 -8.78 2.42
N VAL A 134 -3.52 -9.92 2.52
CA VAL A 134 -3.97 -10.46 3.80
C VAL A 134 -3.48 -11.89 3.93
N GLY A 135 -2.76 -12.17 5.02
CA GLY A 135 -2.18 -13.49 5.28
C GLY A 135 -2.38 -13.91 6.74
N ARG A 136 -2.14 -15.19 7.01
CA ARG A 136 -2.21 -15.74 8.38
C ARG A 136 -0.88 -16.35 8.79
N GLY A 137 -0.42 -15.99 9.99
CA GLY A 137 0.64 -16.68 10.73
C GLY A 137 0.04 -17.30 11.99
N ARG A 138 0.52 -16.88 13.17
CA ARG A 138 -0.21 -17.07 14.44
C ARG A 138 -1.46 -16.18 14.51
N TYR A 139 -1.43 -15.05 13.79
CA TYR A 139 -2.51 -14.07 13.73
C TYR A 139 -2.82 -13.71 12.28
N LEU A 140 -3.92 -13.00 12.06
CA LEU A 140 -4.18 -12.34 10.79
C LEU A 140 -3.24 -11.14 10.65
N HIS A 141 -2.69 -10.96 9.46
CA HIS A 141 -1.89 -9.79 9.11
C HIS A 141 -2.53 -9.10 7.91
N PHE A 142 -2.79 -7.81 8.07
CA PHE A 142 -3.18 -6.91 6.99
C PHE A 142 -1.95 -6.12 6.56
N ARG A 143 -1.65 -6.15 5.27
CA ARG A 143 -0.44 -5.55 4.68
C ARG A 143 -0.86 -4.62 3.55
N PRO A 144 -1.15 -3.35 3.86
CA PRO A 144 -1.33 -2.33 2.83
C PRO A 144 0.05 -1.94 2.27
N ASP A 145 0.07 -1.65 0.98
CA ASP A 145 1.15 -0.98 0.27
C ASP A 145 0.45 -0.09 -0.77
N LEU A 146 -0.06 1.03 -0.27
CA LEU A 146 -0.93 1.95 -1.00
C LEU A 146 -0.22 3.26 -1.27
N TYR A 147 -0.48 3.82 -2.45
CA TYR A 147 0.08 5.07 -2.91
C TYR A 147 -1.05 6.05 -3.09
N LEU A 148 -0.93 7.22 -2.44
CA LEU A 148 -1.84 8.33 -2.64
C LEU A 148 -1.12 9.40 -3.46
N SER A 149 -1.62 9.63 -4.67
CA SER A 149 -1.22 10.71 -5.56
C SER A 149 -2.25 11.83 -5.49
N ARG A 150 -1.80 13.06 -5.26
CA ARG A 150 -2.69 14.24 -5.21
C ARG A 150 -2.04 15.45 -5.86
N ARG A 151 -2.88 16.32 -6.44
CA ARG A 151 -2.42 17.62 -6.95
C ARG A 151 -1.98 18.52 -5.80
N LEU A 152 -0.89 19.24 -6.01
CA LEU A 152 -0.40 20.31 -5.15
C LEU A 152 -0.81 21.65 -5.76
N ASN A 153 -1.24 22.58 -4.93
CA ASN A 153 -1.34 23.97 -5.37
C ASN A 153 0.03 24.67 -5.30
N ALA A 154 0.12 25.92 -5.75
CA ALA A 154 1.37 26.68 -5.77
C ALA A 154 1.96 26.90 -4.36
N GLU A 155 1.12 27.10 -3.35
CA GLU A 155 1.53 27.31 -1.96
C GLU A 155 2.09 26.02 -1.37
N GLU A 156 1.38 24.90 -1.51
CA GLU A 156 1.82 23.57 -1.07
C GLU A 156 3.11 23.14 -1.76
N SER A 157 3.23 23.41 -3.07
CA SER A 157 4.46 23.17 -3.83
C SER A 157 5.62 24.00 -3.30
N ALA A 158 5.37 25.23 -2.84
CA ALA A 158 6.39 26.08 -2.22
C ALA A 158 6.78 25.59 -0.81
N LEU A 159 5.82 25.08 -0.02
CA LEU A 159 6.08 24.49 1.29
C LEU A 159 7.01 23.27 1.21
N LEU A 160 6.82 22.41 0.21
CA LEU A 160 7.70 21.25 -0.01
C LEU A 160 9.09 21.62 -0.55
N LYS A 161 9.24 22.78 -1.19
CA LYS A 161 10.51 23.28 -1.74
C LYS A 161 11.35 24.03 -0.70
N SER A 162 10.74 24.54 0.37
CA SER A 162 11.42 25.41 1.34
C SER A 162 12.15 24.65 2.44
N THR A 163 12.05 23.32 2.50
CA THR A 163 12.86 22.49 3.40
C THR A 163 14.33 22.51 2.90
N PRO A 164 15.28 23.13 3.63
CA PRO A 164 16.65 23.24 3.16
C PRO A 164 17.28 21.85 3.08
N HIS A 165 17.61 21.44 1.86
CA HIS A 165 18.47 20.30 1.60
C HIS A 165 19.89 20.67 2.05
N SER A 166 20.22 20.45 3.32
CA SER A 166 21.60 20.35 3.74
C SER A 166 22.10 18.96 3.38
N ASP A 167 22.45 18.78 2.10
CA ASP A 167 23.44 17.77 1.75
C ASP A 167 24.69 17.99 2.63
N PRO A 168 25.34 16.93 3.13
CA PRO A 168 26.66 17.09 3.72
C PRO A 168 27.64 17.42 2.59
N VAL A 169 27.82 18.72 2.33
CA VAL A 169 28.87 19.22 1.44
C VAL A 169 30.21 18.81 2.03
N ALA A 170 30.87 17.86 1.35
CA ALA A 170 32.27 17.56 1.58
C ALA A 170 33.09 18.85 1.36
N ASN A 171 33.93 19.16 2.35
CA ASN A 171 34.87 20.27 2.39
C ASN A 171 35.63 20.45 1.07
N GLU A 172 35.58 21.67 0.50
CA GLU A 172 36.74 22.27 -0.17
C GLU A 172 36.89 23.74 0.25
N THR A 173 38.13 24.11 0.57
CA THR A 173 38.59 25.36 1.21
C THR A 173 38.69 26.52 0.20
N PRO A 174 38.77 27.80 0.65
CA PRO A 174 38.59 28.97 -0.20
C PRO A 174 39.88 29.43 -0.90
N ALA A 175 39.81 29.69 -2.19
CA ALA A 175 40.87 30.39 -2.95
C ALA A 175 40.31 31.64 -3.67
N GLN A 176 41.15 32.66 -3.70
CA GLN A 176 40.89 34.10 -3.85
C GLN A 176 40.29 34.62 -5.16
N LEU A 177 39.76 35.84 -5.05
CA LEU A 177 39.19 36.74 -6.07
C LEU A 177 40.12 37.06 -7.25
N SER A 178 39.52 37.15 -8.44
CA SER A 178 39.91 38.12 -9.48
C SER A 178 38.67 38.57 -10.27
N MET A 179 38.57 39.88 -10.48
CA MET A 179 37.41 40.61 -10.99
C MET A 179 37.24 40.53 -12.52
N GLN A 180 35.98 40.78 -12.92
CA GLN A 180 35.54 41.43 -14.16
C GLN A 180 35.29 40.53 -15.38
N ASN A 181 34.00 40.21 -15.60
CA ASN A 181 33.34 40.57 -16.84
C ASN A 181 31.81 40.54 -16.69
N SER A 182 31.20 41.71 -16.89
CA SER A 182 29.77 41.88 -17.08
C SER A 182 29.41 41.44 -18.50
N SER A 183 28.64 40.37 -18.65
CA SER A 183 27.84 40.02 -19.83
C SER A 183 26.99 38.80 -19.51
N THR A 184 25.74 39.05 -19.11
CA THR A 184 24.57 38.18 -19.24
C THR A 184 24.80 36.67 -19.36
N ALA A 185 24.75 35.99 -18.23
CA ALA A 185 24.42 34.57 -18.19
C ALA A 185 23.40 34.31 -17.08
N ARG A 186 22.25 33.78 -17.49
CA ARG A 186 21.87 32.47 -16.95
C ARG A 186 21.24 31.70 -18.09
N PRO A 187 21.79 30.54 -18.50
CA PRO A 187 20.93 29.56 -19.14
C PRO A 187 19.82 29.29 -18.13
N THR A 188 18.57 29.41 -18.56
CA THR A 188 17.45 28.92 -17.77
C THR A 188 17.68 27.41 -17.66
N VAL A 189 18.39 27.01 -16.61
CA VAL A 189 18.47 25.62 -16.17
C VAL A 189 17.03 25.18 -16.15
N ASN A 190 16.67 24.19 -16.97
CA ASN A 190 15.37 23.53 -16.92
C ASN A 190 15.08 23.33 -15.45
N ALA A 191 14.20 24.17 -14.89
CA ALA A 191 13.69 23.96 -13.56
C ALA A 191 13.10 22.57 -13.68
N ILE A 192 13.69 21.60 -12.98
CA ILE A 192 13.10 20.28 -12.86
C ILE A 192 11.71 20.58 -12.31
N GLN A 193 10.74 20.53 -13.21
CA GLN A 193 9.38 20.93 -12.96
C GLN A 193 8.86 19.76 -12.14
N LEU A 194 9.06 19.85 -10.83
CA LEU A 194 8.56 18.88 -9.88
C LEU A 194 7.10 18.67 -10.28
N PRO A 195 6.65 17.44 -10.55
CA PRO A 195 5.30 17.23 -11.03
C PRO A 195 4.35 17.93 -10.05
N ASP A 196 3.30 18.55 -10.56
CA ASP A 196 2.22 19.18 -9.76
C ASP A 196 1.48 18.15 -8.86
N ILE A 197 2.03 16.93 -8.71
CA ILE A 197 1.46 15.78 -8.03
C ILE A 197 2.47 15.30 -6.98
N LEU A 198 2.01 15.25 -5.73
CA LEU A 198 2.70 14.55 -4.65
C LEU A 198 2.18 13.12 -4.55
N THR A 199 3.09 12.15 -4.53
CA THR A 199 2.78 10.75 -4.25
C THR A 199 3.39 10.32 -2.93
N VAL A 200 2.56 9.78 -2.02
CA VAL A 200 2.98 9.26 -0.71
C VAL A 200 2.61 7.79 -0.56
N ASN A 201 3.37 7.05 0.26
CA ASN A 201 3.18 5.61 0.43
C ASN A 201 2.80 5.24 1.87
N LEU A 202 1.78 4.40 2.01
CA LEU A 202 1.41 3.73 3.26
C LEU A 202 1.72 2.24 3.09
N ASN A 203 2.86 1.83 3.65
CA ASN A 203 3.31 0.45 3.71
C ASN A 203 3.53 0.01 5.16
N GLN A 204 2.42 -0.12 5.91
CA GLN A 204 2.44 -0.46 7.33
C GLN A 204 1.65 -1.74 7.61
N ALA A 205 2.36 -2.87 7.68
CA ALA A 205 1.76 -4.14 8.05
C ALA A 205 1.27 -4.14 9.51
N ARG A 206 0.04 -4.60 9.75
CA ARG A 206 -0.53 -4.71 11.11
C ARG A 206 -1.08 -6.09 11.40
N ARG A 207 -0.97 -6.47 12.68
CA ARG A 207 -1.69 -7.63 13.24
C ARG A 207 -3.15 -7.27 13.43
N MET A 208 -4.03 -8.16 13.00
CA MET A 208 -5.47 -7.97 13.03
C MET A 208 -6.14 -8.94 14.00
N ARG A 209 -7.12 -8.44 14.75
CA ARG A 209 -8.10 -9.28 15.44
C ARG A 209 -9.29 -9.49 14.51
N SER A 210 -9.79 -10.71 14.49
CA SER A 210 -10.93 -11.08 13.67
C SER A 210 -12.19 -10.40 14.19
N LYS A 211 -13.04 -9.87 13.30
CA LYS A 211 -14.30 -9.17 13.61
C LYS A 211 -14.15 -7.84 14.36
N GLU A 212 -12.96 -7.26 14.38
CA GLU A 212 -12.71 -5.94 14.94
C GLU A 212 -12.42 -4.93 13.83
N LEU A 213 -12.86 -3.69 14.04
CA LEU A 213 -12.51 -2.55 13.20
C LEU A 213 -11.13 -2.04 13.61
N HIS A 214 -10.23 -1.94 12.65
CA HIS A 214 -8.92 -1.32 12.87
C HIS A 214 -8.77 -0.05 12.02
N TYR A 215 -8.09 0.93 12.61
CA TYR A 215 -7.62 2.12 11.92
C TYR A 215 -6.10 2.03 11.67
N ILE A 216 -5.69 2.32 10.44
CA ILE A 216 -4.28 2.50 10.09
C ILE A 216 -4.13 3.94 9.63
N ASP A 217 -3.24 4.64 10.34
CA ASP A 217 -3.06 6.07 10.20
C ASP A 217 -1.87 6.39 9.31
N HIS A 218 -2.01 7.49 8.56
CA HIS A 218 -0.95 8.15 7.82
C HIS A 218 -1.34 9.63 7.66
N PRO A 219 -0.38 10.58 7.68
CA PRO A 219 -0.73 12.01 7.76
C PRO A 219 -1.67 12.51 6.65
N LEU A 220 -1.50 11.98 5.42
CA LEU A 220 -2.32 12.33 4.25
C LEU A 220 -3.44 11.32 3.91
N MET A 221 -3.48 10.14 4.54
CA MET A 221 -4.50 9.13 4.24
C MET A 221 -4.77 8.18 5.40
N GLY A 222 -5.95 7.57 5.43
CA GLY A 222 -6.29 6.59 6.46
C GLY A 222 -6.96 5.36 5.88
N ILE A 223 -6.86 4.25 6.62
CA ILE A 223 -7.52 3.00 6.30
C ILE A 223 -8.38 2.58 7.48
N LEU A 224 -9.67 2.35 7.24
CA LEU A 224 -10.51 1.51 8.09
C LEU A 224 -10.58 0.11 7.50
N VAL A 225 -10.29 -0.90 8.30
CA VAL A 225 -10.32 -2.29 7.84
C VAL A 225 -10.97 -3.20 8.88
N GLU A 226 -11.79 -4.13 8.37
CA GLU A 226 -12.40 -5.21 9.13
C GLU A 226 -12.21 -6.54 8.39
N ILE A 227 -11.83 -7.59 9.12
CA ILE A 227 -11.63 -8.94 8.57
C ILE A 227 -12.46 -9.93 9.36
N LYS A 228 -13.41 -10.60 8.70
CA LYS A 228 -14.40 -11.49 9.31
C LYS A 228 -14.43 -12.86 8.65
N PRO A 229 -14.39 -13.98 9.39
CA PRO A 229 -14.57 -15.31 8.80
C PRO A 229 -15.97 -15.42 8.22
N VAL A 230 -16.07 -16.05 7.05
CA VAL A 230 -17.34 -16.51 6.49
C VAL A 230 -17.71 -17.81 7.20
N LYS A 231 -18.93 -17.89 7.71
CA LYS A 231 -19.49 -19.13 8.27
C LYS A 231 -20.29 -19.86 7.22
#